data_AF-A0A1S3Y2E8-F1
#
_entry.id   AF-A0A1S3Y2E8-F1
#
_cell.length_a   1.000
_cell.length_b   1.000
_cell.length_c   1.000
_cell.angle_alpha   90.00
_cell.angle_beta   90.00
_cell.angle_gamma   90.00
#
_symmetry.space_group_name_H-M   'P 1'
#
loop_
_entity.id
_entity.type
_entity.pdbx_description
1 polymer ?
#
loop_
_entity_poly.entity_id
_entity_poly.type
_entity_poly.pdbx_seq_one_letter_code
_entity_poly.pdbx_strand_id
1 'polypeptide(L)'
;MQKLIQLDQLENTGDVSDDTRQLHDQRIVVPTILNQIADGFEKKEQSWFATSQLPSDLSIRVDDITFYVHKYPLVARCAYLREIEFQPQNSHLGYDLKLEKFPGGSENFEMILKFCYGLPISLNPGNVAALRCGSEFLEMTEAMEEGNLISTTEAFFTFVVLSSWNDSITVLKSCEMLSPWAENLQIVRRCCDSIGWKIFRKNSTEEITNEGTWWFDDIATLRINFFLRIITAIRVKGIKPEIIGSCIMHYGEKWLPNMNSETKGTDKYGNIRNDSQWSITSGRMQEKSIGQNNKEQRIIIESLISILPPQKEAVSCKFLLRLLKMAMLYAASPALISELEKRIGMVFENAGLNDLLIPSYAVSEQTINSTEEQTIYNIDVVQRILDYFLLYEQQKLQQQEMKSSTTVNISKLVDSYLAEIARDHNVSITKFQVLAESLPRHIRTCHDGLYRAIDTYLKTHPSLSEHDRRRLCKIMDSEKLSLDACMHAAQNERLPLRIVIQVLLSEQVKMRAAVQGKDIIASDDYNLDKENNWLSTKKEVKSLKEELEKVKIQMTGLQRDYSELQQEYEKLNNKPRIPWTSGWRKIKKSALFNRKMVEEETQEGENRVKPGRRGSISRRQSIS
;
A
#
# COMPACT_ATOMS: atom_id res chain seq x y z
N MET A 1 30.74 15.39 -66.16
CA MET A 1 31.71 16.40 -66.67
C MET A 1 33.08 16.02 -66.16
N GLN A 2 34.12 16.09 -67.01
CA GLN A 2 35.50 15.69 -66.68
C GLN A 2 36.33 16.85 -66.10
N LYS A 3 37.33 16.50 -65.27
CA LYS A 3 38.62 17.17 -64.93
C LYS A 3 39.29 16.24 -63.89
N LEU A 4 40.40 15.52 -64.08
CA LEU A 4 41.57 15.57 -64.98
C LEU A 4 42.63 16.65 -64.62
N ILE A 5 43.90 16.18 -64.58
CA ILE A 5 45.19 16.90 -64.36
C ILE A 5 45.42 17.27 -62.86
N GLN A 6 46.60 17.09 -62.21
CA GLN A 6 48.01 16.84 -62.64
C GLN A 6 48.76 15.83 -61.71
N LEU A 7 49.92 15.28 -62.14
CA LEU A 7 51.08 14.90 -61.29
C LEU A 7 52.18 15.95 -61.53
N ASP A 8 53.02 16.26 -60.53
CA ASP A 8 54.36 16.80 -60.80
C ASP A 8 55.43 16.08 -59.97
N GLN A 9 56.54 15.79 -60.64
CA GLN A 9 57.82 15.42 -60.05
C GLN A 9 58.73 16.65 -60.12
N LEU A 10 59.63 16.85 -59.16
CA LEU A 10 60.89 17.54 -59.45
C LEU A 10 62.01 17.18 -58.45
N GLU A 11 63.21 17.27 -58.98
CA GLU A 11 64.40 16.51 -58.65
C GLU A 11 65.19 16.97 -57.42
N ASN A 12 66.22 16.16 -57.13
CA ASN A 12 67.16 16.27 -56.02
C ASN A 12 68.38 17.11 -56.42
N THR A 13 68.79 18.07 -55.58
CA THR A 13 70.14 18.66 -55.58
C THR A 13 70.61 18.81 -54.14
N GLY A 14 71.83 18.35 -53.84
CA GLY A 14 72.45 18.50 -52.51
C GLY A 14 73.41 19.69 -52.45
N ASP A 15 73.83 20.09 -51.25
CA ASP A 15 75.19 19.74 -50.78
C ASP A 15 75.41 19.89 -49.25
N VAL A 16 76.30 19.04 -48.73
CA VAL A 16 77.22 19.14 -47.58
C VAL A 16 76.91 20.00 -46.31
N SER A 17 76.79 19.28 -45.18
CA SER A 17 77.23 19.53 -43.77
C SER A 17 77.07 20.88 -43.04
N ASP A 18 76.51 20.84 -41.82
CA ASP A 18 77.35 20.74 -40.60
C ASP A 18 76.57 20.12 -39.41
N ASP A 19 77.27 19.49 -38.47
CA ASP A 19 76.70 18.77 -37.33
C ASP A 19 76.37 19.70 -36.15
N THR A 20 75.20 19.53 -35.53
CA THR A 20 75.05 18.98 -34.15
C THR A 20 73.65 19.19 -33.56
N ARG A 21 73.29 18.29 -32.61
CA ARG A 21 72.11 18.32 -31.71
C ARG A 21 70.79 17.80 -32.29
N GLN A 22 70.80 16.50 -32.61
CA GLN A 22 69.58 15.70 -32.59
C GLN A 22 68.93 15.71 -31.19
N LEU A 23 67.74 16.32 -31.07
CA LEU A 23 66.72 15.83 -30.16
C LEU A 23 65.86 14.86 -30.97
N HIS A 24 65.86 13.59 -30.58
CA HIS A 24 65.09 12.54 -31.25
C HIS A 24 63.60 12.68 -30.89
N ASP A 25 62.89 13.55 -31.61
CA ASP A 25 61.42 13.56 -31.66
C ASP A 25 60.98 12.29 -32.40
N GLN A 26 60.86 11.17 -31.66
CA GLN A 26 60.37 9.89 -32.18
C GLN A 26 58.86 9.95 -32.46
N ARG A 27 58.47 10.82 -33.40
CA ARG A 27 57.16 10.73 -34.06
C ARG A 27 57.11 9.39 -34.77
N ILE A 28 56.25 8.52 -34.27
CA ILE A 28 55.94 7.23 -34.88
C ILE A 28 55.49 7.51 -36.32
N VAL A 29 56.31 7.08 -37.29
CA VAL A 29 55.97 7.17 -38.72
C VAL A 29 54.77 6.27 -38.95
N VAL A 30 53.62 6.87 -39.25
CA VAL A 30 52.34 6.18 -39.43
C VAL A 30 52.34 5.46 -40.79
N PRO A 31 52.26 4.11 -40.83
CA PRO A 31 52.07 3.38 -42.09
C PRO A 31 50.59 3.45 -42.50
N THR A 32 50.29 4.05 -43.64
CA THR A 32 48.93 4.39 -44.08
C THR A 32 48.05 3.20 -44.49
N ILE A 33 48.46 1.95 -44.24
CA ILE A 33 47.71 0.75 -44.66
C ILE A 33 47.80 -0.34 -43.59
N LEU A 34 46.73 -0.51 -42.82
CA LEU A 34 46.43 -1.74 -42.08
C LEU A 34 44.90 -1.81 -41.79
N ASN A 35 44.14 -2.21 -42.81
CA ASN A 35 42.76 -2.65 -42.61
C ASN A 35 42.79 -3.87 -41.70
N GLN A 36 42.07 -3.81 -40.56
CA GLN A 36 41.89 -4.88 -39.58
C GLN A 36 43.21 -5.51 -39.08
N ILE A 37 43.79 -4.90 -38.05
CA ILE A 37 44.99 -5.42 -37.34
C ILE A 37 44.71 -6.78 -36.65
N ALA A 38 43.46 -7.12 -36.37
CA ALA A 38 43.05 -8.45 -35.93
C ALA A 38 41.67 -8.83 -36.50
N ASP A 39 41.47 -10.12 -36.78
CA ASP A 39 40.21 -10.69 -37.30
C ASP A 39 39.14 -10.86 -36.20
N GLY A 40 39.52 -10.73 -34.93
CA GLY A 40 38.67 -11.04 -33.78
C GLY A 40 39.43 -11.12 -32.45
N PHE A 41 38.76 -11.71 -31.45
CA PHE A 41 39.29 -11.96 -30.12
C PHE A 41 38.96 -13.40 -29.70
N GLU A 42 39.95 -14.12 -29.17
CA GLU A 42 39.81 -15.49 -28.67
C GLU A 42 39.95 -15.52 -27.15
N LYS A 43 38.99 -16.14 -26.44
CA LYS A 43 39.05 -16.33 -24.98
C LYS A 43 39.68 -17.66 -24.62
N LYS A 44 40.74 -17.62 -23.80
CA LYS A 44 41.39 -18.79 -23.19
C LYS A 44 41.41 -18.57 -21.68
N GLU A 45 40.61 -19.35 -20.96
CA GLU A 45 40.44 -19.23 -19.50
C GLU A 45 40.07 -17.80 -19.06
N GLN A 46 40.92 -17.15 -18.25
CA GLN A 46 40.78 -15.75 -17.80
C GLN A 46 41.57 -14.75 -18.65
N SER A 47 41.89 -15.12 -19.89
CA SER A 47 42.64 -14.28 -20.83
C SER A 47 41.96 -14.17 -22.18
N TRP A 48 42.04 -12.98 -22.78
CA TRP A 48 41.62 -12.71 -24.16
C TRP A 48 42.83 -12.38 -25.01
N PHE A 49 42.85 -12.86 -26.24
CA PHE A 49 43.93 -12.63 -27.20
C PHE A 49 43.35 -12.04 -28.49
N ALA A 50 43.90 -10.93 -28.97
CA ALA A 50 43.59 -10.40 -30.29
C ALA A 50 44.13 -11.36 -31.39
N THR A 51 43.27 -11.87 -32.27
CA THR A 51 43.67 -12.84 -33.30
C THR A 51 44.30 -12.11 -34.49
N SER A 52 45.62 -12.05 -34.52
CA SER A 52 46.42 -11.35 -35.53
C SER A 52 47.62 -12.18 -35.97
N GLN A 53 48.20 -11.82 -37.12
CA GLN A 53 49.52 -12.30 -37.54
C GLN A 53 50.67 -11.62 -36.77
N LEU A 54 50.39 -10.53 -36.07
CA LEU A 54 51.35 -9.82 -35.22
C LEU A 54 51.22 -10.24 -33.75
N PRO A 55 52.33 -10.43 -33.02
CA PRO A 55 52.29 -10.67 -31.58
C PRO A 55 51.73 -9.45 -30.84
N SER A 56 51.01 -9.70 -29.74
CA SER A 56 50.54 -8.65 -28.82
C SER A 56 51.72 -7.94 -28.16
N ASP A 57 51.67 -6.61 -28.06
CA ASP A 57 52.71 -5.76 -27.46
C ASP A 57 52.26 -5.09 -26.14
N LEU A 58 51.00 -5.33 -25.73
CA LEU A 58 50.36 -4.73 -24.56
C LEU A 58 49.45 -5.75 -23.86
N SER A 59 49.59 -5.91 -22.54
CA SER A 59 48.61 -6.58 -21.69
C SER A 59 47.83 -5.56 -20.87
N ILE A 60 46.51 -5.70 -20.82
CA ILE A 60 45.62 -4.86 -20.02
C ILE A 60 44.79 -5.75 -19.09
N ARG A 61 44.89 -5.55 -17.78
CA ARG A 61 44.07 -6.26 -16.78
C ARG A 61 42.87 -5.42 -16.38
N VAL A 62 41.67 -5.99 -16.53
CA VAL A 62 40.39 -5.42 -16.10
C VAL A 62 39.69 -6.46 -15.24
N ASP A 63 39.38 -6.10 -14.00
CA ASP A 63 38.92 -7.03 -12.97
C ASP A 63 39.89 -8.24 -12.86
N ASP A 64 39.38 -9.46 -12.94
CA ASP A 64 40.16 -10.72 -12.93
C ASP A 64 40.59 -11.20 -14.34
N ILE A 65 40.32 -10.42 -15.40
CA ILE A 65 40.56 -10.81 -16.80
C ILE A 65 41.73 -10.02 -17.40
N THR A 66 42.63 -10.71 -18.12
CA THR A 66 43.76 -10.09 -18.83
C THR A 66 43.55 -10.11 -20.35
N PHE A 67 43.74 -8.97 -20.99
CA PHE A 67 43.57 -8.78 -22.43
C PHE A 67 44.93 -8.54 -23.09
N TYR A 68 45.37 -9.46 -23.96
CA TYR A 68 46.57 -9.35 -24.77
C TYR A 68 46.22 -8.73 -26.11
N VAL A 69 46.68 -7.49 -26.32
CA VAL A 69 46.23 -6.59 -27.38
C VAL A 69 47.42 -5.89 -28.05
N HIS A 70 47.13 -5.06 -29.04
CA HIS A 70 48.08 -4.23 -29.77
C HIS A 70 47.89 -2.77 -29.34
N LYS A 71 48.98 -2.06 -29.05
CA LYS A 71 48.95 -0.68 -28.55
C LYS A 71 48.28 0.29 -29.53
N TYR A 72 48.58 0.16 -30.83
CA TYR A 72 48.14 1.13 -31.85
C TYR A 72 46.61 1.30 -31.97
N PRO A 73 45.79 0.23 -32.15
CA PRO A 73 44.33 0.34 -32.18
C PRO A 73 43.71 1.10 -30.99
N LEU A 74 44.30 0.96 -29.79
CA LEU A 74 43.81 1.65 -28.60
C LEU A 74 44.25 3.11 -28.55
N VAL A 75 45.53 3.44 -28.73
CA VAL A 75 46.02 4.84 -28.65
C VAL A 75 45.55 5.72 -29.81
N ALA A 76 45.06 5.12 -30.89
CA ALA A 76 44.36 5.82 -31.96
C ALA A 76 43.01 6.40 -31.51
N ARG A 77 42.31 5.72 -30.57
CA ARG A 77 40.90 6.00 -30.22
C ARG A 77 40.66 6.40 -28.77
N CYS A 78 41.55 6.05 -27.85
CA CYS A 78 41.46 6.34 -26.40
C CYS A 78 42.54 7.35 -25.98
N ALA A 79 42.17 8.56 -25.57
CA ALA A 79 43.16 9.60 -25.20
C ALA A 79 43.90 9.22 -23.91
N TYR A 80 43.17 8.71 -22.91
CA TYR A 80 43.71 8.16 -21.66
C TYR A 80 44.89 7.20 -21.86
N LEU A 81 44.79 6.29 -22.84
CA LEU A 81 45.84 5.31 -23.14
C LEU A 81 46.99 5.88 -23.99
N ARG A 82 46.81 7.04 -24.61
CA ARG A 82 47.87 7.79 -25.31
C ARG A 82 48.74 8.56 -24.31
N GLU A 83 48.15 9.07 -23.23
CA GLU A 83 48.84 9.88 -22.21
C GLU A 83 49.55 9.05 -21.13
N ILE A 84 49.15 7.79 -20.90
CA ILE A 84 49.82 6.91 -19.95
C ILE A 84 51.24 6.53 -20.40
N GLU A 85 52.21 6.78 -19.53
CA GLU A 85 53.56 6.20 -19.63
C GLU A 85 53.50 4.70 -19.35
N PHE A 86 53.75 3.90 -20.38
CA PHE A 86 53.78 2.44 -20.27
C PHE A 86 55.11 1.99 -19.65
N GLN A 87 55.07 1.31 -18.50
CA GLN A 87 56.28 0.80 -17.85
C GLN A 87 56.74 -0.53 -18.47
N PRO A 88 57.98 -0.63 -19.00
CA PRO A 88 58.45 -1.85 -19.65
C PRO A 88 58.64 -2.99 -18.64
N GLN A 89 58.18 -4.20 -18.97
CA GLN A 89 58.48 -5.37 -18.16
C GLN A 89 59.94 -5.83 -18.30
N ASN A 90 60.50 -6.37 -17.22
CA ASN A 90 61.82 -7.03 -17.20
C ASN A 90 61.87 -8.37 -17.97
N SER A 91 60.79 -8.77 -18.66
CA SER A 91 60.58 -10.10 -19.22
C SER A 91 59.98 -10.07 -20.64
N HIS A 92 60.70 -9.47 -21.59
CA HIS A 92 60.67 -9.68 -23.05
C HIS A 92 59.36 -9.68 -23.87
N LEU A 93 58.16 -9.59 -23.30
CA LEU A 93 56.91 -9.39 -24.04
C LEU A 93 56.00 -8.35 -23.36
N GLY A 94 56.10 -7.12 -23.85
CA GLY A 94 55.07 -6.09 -23.70
C GLY A 94 55.07 -5.26 -22.41
N TYR A 95 54.13 -4.33 -22.38
CA TYR A 95 53.80 -3.47 -21.26
C TYR A 95 52.58 -4.02 -20.51
N ASP A 96 52.52 -3.93 -19.17
CA ASP A 96 51.32 -4.33 -18.39
C ASP A 96 50.62 -3.11 -17.79
N LEU A 97 49.33 -2.98 -18.07
CA LEU A 97 48.47 -1.91 -17.58
C LEU A 97 47.30 -2.51 -16.79
N LYS A 98 46.99 -1.95 -15.62
CA LYS A 98 45.83 -2.35 -14.82
C LYS A 98 44.79 -1.24 -14.79
N LEU A 99 43.58 -1.51 -15.29
CA LEU A 99 42.44 -0.60 -15.19
C LEU A 99 41.61 -0.97 -13.97
N GLU A 100 41.83 -0.29 -12.85
CA GLU A 100 41.08 -0.56 -11.63
C GLU A 100 39.67 0.03 -11.69
N LYS A 101 38.66 -0.78 -11.34
CA LYS A 101 37.24 -0.38 -11.26
C LYS A 101 36.68 0.19 -12.57
N PHE A 102 37.01 -0.46 -13.69
CA PHE A 102 36.50 -0.07 -15.01
C PHE A 102 34.96 -0.13 -15.03
N PRO A 103 34.25 0.92 -15.48
CA PRO A 103 32.79 0.92 -15.46
C PRO A 103 32.22 -0.14 -16.42
N GLY A 104 31.32 -0.98 -15.92
CA GLY A 104 30.78 -2.13 -16.65
C GLY A 104 31.73 -3.35 -16.72
N GLY A 105 32.90 -3.27 -16.10
CA GLY A 105 33.86 -4.37 -15.97
C GLY A 105 34.43 -4.90 -17.29
N SER A 106 35.05 -6.07 -17.20
CA SER A 106 35.73 -6.74 -18.32
C SER A 106 34.85 -6.99 -19.57
N GLU A 107 33.56 -7.31 -19.42
CA GLU A 107 32.64 -7.51 -20.55
C GLU A 107 32.39 -6.22 -21.36
N ASN A 108 32.30 -5.08 -20.66
CA ASN A 108 32.20 -3.77 -21.30
C ASN A 108 33.50 -3.39 -22.00
N PHE A 109 34.65 -3.68 -21.37
CA PHE A 109 35.96 -3.45 -21.98
C PHE A 109 36.17 -4.29 -23.25
N GLU A 110 35.71 -5.54 -23.30
CA GLU A 110 35.74 -6.39 -24.50
C GLU A 110 35.00 -5.75 -25.68
N MET A 111 33.81 -5.17 -25.45
CA MET A 111 33.07 -4.45 -26.49
C MET A 111 33.80 -3.18 -26.94
N ILE A 112 34.44 -2.45 -26.03
CA ILE A 112 35.23 -1.26 -26.36
C ILE A 112 36.50 -1.64 -27.15
N LEU A 113 37.15 -2.77 -26.83
CA LEU A 113 38.26 -3.31 -27.61
C LEU A 113 37.83 -3.66 -29.03
N LYS A 114 36.67 -4.30 -29.22
CA LYS A 114 36.11 -4.56 -30.56
C LYS A 114 35.96 -3.27 -31.37
N PHE A 115 35.40 -2.22 -30.76
CA PHE A 115 35.35 -0.89 -31.38
C PHE A 115 36.75 -0.34 -31.71
N CYS A 116 37.71 -0.42 -30.78
CA CYS A 116 39.08 0.04 -31.00
C CYS A 116 39.77 -0.64 -32.18
N TYR A 117 39.43 -1.89 -32.48
CA TYR A 117 39.94 -2.65 -33.63
C TYR A 117 39.12 -2.46 -34.92
N GLY A 118 38.05 -1.66 -34.91
CA GLY A 118 37.15 -1.49 -36.05
C GLY A 118 36.23 -2.68 -36.31
N LEU A 119 36.04 -3.56 -35.31
CA LEU A 119 35.06 -4.64 -35.37
C LEU A 119 33.66 -4.08 -35.04
N PRO A 120 32.59 -4.59 -35.67
CA PRO A 120 31.24 -4.08 -35.45
C PRO A 120 30.76 -4.34 -34.02
N ILE A 121 30.26 -3.29 -33.37
CA ILE A 121 29.59 -3.37 -32.07
C ILE A 121 28.08 -3.14 -32.23
N SER A 122 27.27 -3.85 -31.46
CA SER A 122 25.81 -3.66 -31.42
C SER A 122 25.43 -2.85 -30.18
N LEU A 123 24.96 -1.62 -30.39
CA LEU A 123 24.38 -0.81 -29.31
C LEU A 123 22.95 -1.27 -29.02
N ASN A 124 22.65 -1.44 -27.74
CA ASN A 124 21.32 -1.77 -27.24
C ASN A 124 21.09 -1.14 -25.85
N PRO A 125 19.84 -1.12 -25.35
CA PRO A 125 19.53 -0.53 -24.04
C PRO A 125 20.21 -1.23 -22.84
N GLY A 126 20.66 -2.48 -23.00
CA GLY A 126 21.40 -3.20 -21.96
C GLY A 126 22.84 -2.72 -21.81
N ASN A 127 23.55 -2.47 -22.92
CA ASN A 127 24.98 -2.14 -22.90
C ASN A 127 25.32 -0.64 -23.06
N VAL A 128 24.45 0.19 -23.64
CA VAL A 128 24.81 1.58 -23.98
C VAL A 128 25.27 2.41 -22.78
N ALA A 129 24.67 2.23 -21.60
CA ALA A 129 25.07 2.96 -20.40
C ALA A 129 26.50 2.58 -19.94
N ALA A 130 26.82 1.29 -19.97
CA ALA A 130 28.16 0.80 -19.64
C ALA A 130 29.18 1.31 -20.68
N LEU A 131 28.85 1.20 -21.97
CA LEU A 131 29.70 1.69 -23.06
C LEU A 131 29.94 3.20 -22.97
N ARG A 132 28.91 3.99 -22.67
CA ARG A 132 29.01 5.46 -22.46
C ARG A 132 29.87 5.81 -21.24
N CYS A 133 29.84 5.01 -20.18
CA CYS A 133 30.71 5.21 -19.01
C CYS A 133 32.16 4.79 -19.27
N GLY A 134 32.39 3.67 -19.98
CA GLY A 134 33.72 3.17 -20.33
C GLY A 134 34.42 4.01 -21.39
N SER A 135 33.66 4.57 -22.34
CA SER A 135 34.17 5.50 -23.33
C SER A 135 34.56 6.85 -22.71
N GLU A 136 33.85 7.31 -21.66
CA GLU A 136 34.26 8.45 -20.85
C GLU A 136 35.56 8.16 -20.08
N PHE A 137 35.64 7.01 -19.39
CA PHE A 137 36.86 6.59 -18.65
C PHE A 137 38.10 6.58 -19.55
N LEU A 138 37.96 6.12 -20.80
CA LEU A 138 39.04 6.01 -21.78
C LEU A 138 39.22 7.26 -22.65
N GLU A 139 38.44 8.32 -22.37
CA GLU A 139 38.47 9.60 -23.07
C GLU A 139 38.34 9.46 -24.60
N MET A 140 37.39 8.62 -25.03
CA MET A 140 37.12 8.28 -26.43
C MET A 140 36.30 9.38 -27.13
N THR A 141 36.88 10.57 -27.17
CA THR A 141 36.29 11.81 -27.70
C THR A 141 36.44 11.94 -29.22
N GLU A 142 35.68 12.87 -29.82
CA GLU A 142 35.76 13.18 -31.26
C GLU A 142 37.09 13.84 -31.67
N ALA A 143 37.90 14.30 -30.72
CA ALA A 143 39.25 14.81 -30.99
C ALA A 143 40.24 13.70 -31.40
N MET A 144 39.86 12.43 -31.19
CA MET A 144 40.66 11.26 -31.54
C MET A 144 40.26 10.69 -32.91
N GLU A 145 38.96 10.61 -33.17
CA GLU A 145 38.35 10.11 -34.42
C GLU A 145 36.93 10.67 -34.55
N GLU A 146 36.49 11.00 -35.76
CA GLU A 146 35.09 11.42 -36.00
C GLU A 146 34.12 10.25 -35.73
N GLY A 147 33.05 10.49 -34.96
CA GLY A 147 32.10 9.43 -34.58
C GLY A 147 32.63 8.43 -33.54
N ASN A 148 33.66 8.79 -32.77
CA ASN A 148 34.20 7.96 -31.68
C ASN A 148 33.13 7.57 -30.63
N LEU A 149 33.46 6.60 -29.78
CA LEU A 149 32.48 5.87 -28.97
C LEU A 149 31.66 6.75 -28.00
N ILE A 150 32.19 7.89 -27.53
CA ILE A 150 31.40 8.84 -26.72
C ILE A 150 30.23 9.39 -27.55
N SER A 151 30.46 10.00 -28.73
CA SER A 151 29.38 10.62 -29.50
C SER A 151 28.44 9.58 -30.11
N THR A 152 28.96 8.43 -30.54
CA THR A 152 28.17 7.29 -31.01
C THR A 152 27.22 6.74 -29.92
N THR A 153 27.68 6.56 -28.68
CA THR A 153 26.81 6.11 -27.58
C THR A 153 25.84 7.19 -27.11
N GLU A 154 26.26 8.46 -27.10
CA GLU A 154 25.43 9.61 -26.72
C GLU A 154 24.29 9.85 -27.72
N ALA A 155 24.53 9.69 -29.02
CA ALA A 155 23.51 9.77 -30.06
C ALA A 155 22.48 8.64 -29.91
N PHE A 156 22.91 7.39 -29.73
CA PHE A 156 21.99 6.27 -29.50
C PHE A 156 21.16 6.46 -28.23
N PHE A 157 21.78 6.90 -27.13
CA PHE A 157 21.10 7.19 -25.88
C PHE A 157 20.05 8.30 -26.07
N THR A 158 20.42 9.41 -26.71
CA THR A 158 19.56 10.59 -26.88
C THR A 158 18.38 10.31 -27.81
N PHE A 159 18.61 9.69 -28.98
CA PHE A 159 17.59 9.56 -30.01
C PHE A 159 16.80 8.24 -29.95
N VAL A 160 17.39 7.14 -29.46
CA VAL A 160 16.71 5.84 -29.36
C VAL A 160 16.19 5.61 -27.94
N VAL A 161 17.08 5.55 -26.95
CA VAL A 161 16.71 5.16 -25.56
C VAL A 161 15.73 6.15 -24.93
N LEU A 162 16.03 7.46 -24.99
CA LEU A 162 15.18 8.48 -24.38
C LEU A 162 13.86 8.68 -25.14
N SER A 163 13.75 8.24 -26.40
CA SER A 163 12.48 8.21 -27.16
C SER A 163 11.56 7.08 -26.70
N SER A 164 12.13 5.93 -26.33
CA SER A 164 11.42 4.72 -25.91
C SER A 164 11.10 4.69 -24.41
N TRP A 165 10.07 3.93 -24.03
CA TRP A 165 9.71 3.67 -22.62
C TRP A 165 10.52 2.51 -22.06
N ASN A 166 10.43 1.35 -22.69
CA ASN A 166 11.09 0.11 -22.27
C ASN A 166 12.62 0.26 -22.24
N ASP A 167 13.19 1.00 -23.18
CA ASP A 167 14.64 1.16 -23.28
C ASP A 167 15.17 2.05 -22.15
N SER A 168 14.44 3.12 -21.81
CA SER A 168 14.75 3.96 -20.65
C SER A 168 14.70 3.18 -19.33
N ILE A 169 13.75 2.25 -19.17
CA ILE A 169 13.67 1.36 -18.00
C ILE A 169 14.81 0.32 -18.01
N THR A 170 15.17 -0.21 -19.17
CA THR A 170 16.26 -1.19 -19.33
C THR A 170 17.61 -0.55 -18.99
N VAL A 171 17.85 0.69 -19.44
CA VAL A 171 19.05 1.46 -19.07
C VAL A 171 19.09 1.75 -17.56
N LEU A 172 17.97 2.10 -16.93
CA LEU A 172 17.95 2.28 -15.46
C LEU A 172 18.38 1.01 -14.72
N LYS A 173 17.97 -0.18 -15.20
CA LYS A 173 18.40 -1.46 -14.62
C LYS A 173 19.89 -1.74 -14.84
N SER A 174 20.45 -1.43 -16.02
CA SER A 174 21.90 -1.61 -16.24
C SER A 174 22.76 -0.59 -15.48
N CYS A 175 22.22 0.58 -15.11
CA CYS A 175 22.90 1.57 -14.29
C CYS A 175 23.18 1.13 -12.84
N GLU A 176 22.58 0.05 -12.35
CA GLU A 176 22.76 -0.45 -10.97
C GLU A 176 24.23 -0.68 -10.59
N MET A 177 25.05 -1.13 -11.53
CA MET A 177 26.46 -1.47 -11.33
C MET A 177 27.42 -0.39 -11.87
N LEU A 178 26.90 0.78 -12.28
CA LEU A 178 27.66 1.84 -12.96
C LEU A 178 27.86 3.10 -12.10
N SER A 179 27.65 3.02 -10.79
CA SER A 179 27.91 4.13 -9.86
C SER A 179 29.43 4.32 -9.67
N PRO A 180 29.97 5.57 -9.66
CA PRO A 180 29.27 6.85 -9.80
C PRO A 180 29.11 7.36 -11.25
N TRP A 181 29.69 6.67 -12.23
CA TRP A 181 29.76 7.12 -13.64
C TRP A 181 28.40 7.46 -14.25
N ALA A 182 27.40 6.59 -14.11
CA ALA A 182 26.06 6.82 -14.65
C ALA A 182 25.32 8.01 -14.01
N GLU A 183 25.71 8.41 -12.79
CA GLU A 183 25.20 9.60 -12.13
C GLU A 183 25.91 10.87 -12.60
N ASN A 184 27.24 10.84 -12.66
CA ASN A 184 28.05 11.97 -13.12
C ASN A 184 27.65 12.36 -14.56
N LEU A 185 27.50 11.37 -15.44
CA LEU A 185 27.05 11.52 -16.83
C LEU A 185 25.55 11.80 -16.99
N GLN A 186 24.80 11.97 -15.89
CA GLN A 186 23.36 12.27 -15.86
C GLN A 186 22.48 11.24 -16.60
N ILE A 187 22.98 10.03 -16.89
CA ILE A 187 22.24 8.97 -17.62
C ILE A 187 20.96 8.63 -16.84
N VAL A 188 21.11 8.32 -15.55
CA VAL A 188 20.00 7.97 -14.66
C VAL A 188 18.97 9.09 -14.60
N ARG A 189 19.43 10.35 -14.44
CA ARG A 189 18.56 11.53 -14.41
C ARG A 189 17.75 11.66 -15.69
N ARG A 190 18.40 11.60 -16.86
CA ARG A 190 17.75 11.79 -18.17
C ARG A 190 16.72 10.69 -18.45
N CYS A 191 17.00 9.44 -18.05
CA CYS A 191 16.01 8.37 -18.09
C CYS A 191 14.80 8.65 -17.18
N CYS A 192 15.01 9.03 -15.91
CA CYS A 192 13.92 9.38 -14.99
C CYS A 192 13.08 10.57 -15.49
N ASP A 193 13.73 11.63 -16.02
CA ASP A 193 13.06 12.82 -16.56
C ASP A 193 12.24 12.51 -17.82
N SER A 194 12.76 11.63 -18.70
CA SER A 194 12.07 11.15 -19.90
C SER A 194 10.87 10.26 -19.56
N ILE A 195 11.04 9.29 -18.65
CA ILE A 195 9.95 8.47 -18.11
C ILE A 195 8.87 9.36 -17.51
N GLY A 196 9.25 10.31 -16.65
CA GLY A 196 8.30 11.24 -16.02
C GLY A 196 7.56 12.12 -17.02
N TRP A 197 8.20 12.53 -18.11
CA TRP A 197 7.54 13.29 -19.19
C TRP A 197 6.55 12.44 -19.99
N LYS A 198 6.87 11.16 -20.25
CA LYS A 198 5.94 10.22 -20.89
C LYS A 198 4.71 9.94 -20.01
N ILE A 199 4.88 9.77 -18.70
CA ILE A 199 3.78 9.64 -17.73
C ILE A 199 2.92 10.90 -17.74
N PHE A 200 3.53 12.08 -17.61
CA PHE A 200 2.82 13.36 -17.65
C PHE A 200 1.99 13.51 -18.93
N ARG A 201 2.61 13.35 -20.10
CA ARG A 201 1.94 13.52 -21.40
C ARG A 201 0.71 12.61 -21.54
N LYS A 202 0.80 11.33 -21.17
CA LYS A 202 -0.34 10.40 -21.23
C LYS A 202 -1.43 10.71 -20.21
N ASN A 203 -1.10 11.21 -19.02
CA ASN A 203 -2.10 11.59 -18.01
C ASN A 203 -2.77 12.95 -18.28
N SER A 204 -2.15 13.82 -19.09
CA SER A 204 -2.76 15.08 -19.54
C SER A 204 -3.71 14.90 -20.74
N THR A 205 -3.55 13.81 -21.51
CA THR A 205 -4.49 13.44 -22.58
C THR A 205 -5.58 12.54 -21.99
N GLU A 206 -6.65 13.16 -21.49
CA GLU A 206 -7.76 12.47 -20.82
C GLU A 206 -8.53 11.53 -21.76
N GLU A 207 -8.25 10.22 -21.70
CA GLU A 207 -9.22 9.19 -22.08
C GLU A 207 -9.54 8.31 -20.87
N ILE A 208 -10.84 8.17 -20.60
CA ILE A 208 -11.37 7.60 -19.34
C ILE A 208 -11.48 6.08 -19.46
N THR A 209 -10.37 5.40 -19.24
CA THR A 209 -10.30 3.94 -19.00
C THR A 209 -9.36 3.64 -17.84
N ASN A 210 -9.22 2.36 -17.45
CA ASN A 210 -8.35 1.91 -16.34
C ASN A 210 -6.84 2.13 -16.54
N GLU A 211 -6.43 2.91 -17.54
CA GLU A 211 -5.03 3.10 -17.93
C GLU A 211 -4.19 3.92 -16.93
N GLY A 212 -4.78 4.61 -15.95
CA GLY A 212 -4.00 5.37 -14.95
C GLY A 212 -2.88 4.59 -14.24
N THR A 213 -2.99 3.26 -14.21
CA THR A 213 -2.04 2.30 -13.61
C THR A 213 -1.09 1.60 -14.59
N TRP A 214 -1.18 1.85 -15.92
CA TRP A 214 -0.47 1.05 -16.95
C TRP A 214 1.05 0.94 -16.74
N TRP A 215 1.64 1.93 -16.07
CA TRP A 215 3.07 2.08 -15.83
C TRP A 215 3.53 1.59 -14.45
N PHE A 216 2.60 1.22 -13.55
CA PHE A 216 2.90 0.91 -12.16
C PHE A 216 3.79 -0.34 -12.05
N ASP A 217 3.46 -1.40 -12.78
CA ASP A 217 4.21 -2.66 -12.70
C ASP A 217 5.63 -2.56 -13.21
N ASP A 218 5.80 -1.86 -14.35
CA ASP A 218 7.08 -1.57 -14.98
C ASP A 218 8.01 -0.82 -14.03
N ILE A 219 7.54 0.30 -13.46
CA ILE A 219 8.32 1.13 -12.55
C ILE A 219 8.55 0.42 -11.20
N ALA A 220 7.60 -0.40 -10.75
CA ALA A 220 7.79 -1.25 -9.58
C ALA A 220 8.68 -2.50 -9.83
N THR A 221 9.28 -2.65 -11.02
CA THR A 221 10.42 -3.57 -11.22
C THR A 221 11.79 -2.94 -10.93
N LEU A 222 11.85 -1.63 -10.69
CA LEU A 222 13.09 -0.91 -10.40
C LEU A 222 13.41 -0.91 -8.90
N ARG A 223 14.70 -0.85 -8.54
CA ARG A 223 15.12 -0.60 -7.15
C ARG A 223 14.66 0.77 -6.64
N ILE A 224 14.57 0.88 -5.32
CA ILE A 224 14.01 2.02 -4.60
C ILE A 224 14.67 3.36 -4.94
N ASN A 225 15.98 3.38 -5.23
CA ASN A 225 16.71 4.58 -5.62
C ASN A 225 16.20 5.18 -6.95
N PHE A 226 15.91 4.34 -7.96
CA PHE A 226 15.35 4.81 -9.22
C PHE A 226 13.85 5.11 -9.10
N PHE A 227 13.11 4.28 -8.35
CA PHE A 227 11.70 4.53 -8.04
C PHE A 227 11.50 5.91 -7.40
N LEU A 228 12.25 6.22 -6.34
CA LEU A 228 12.23 7.50 -5.64
C LEU A 228 12.47 8.67 -6.59
N ARG A 229 13.46 8.58 -7.48
CA ARG A 229 13.76 9.63 -8.47
C ARG A 229 12.66 9.81 -9.52
N ILE A 230 12.05 8.72 -9.99
CA ILE A 230 10.91 8.79 -10.92
C ILE A 230 9.72 9.46 -10.21
N ILE A 231 9.40 9.05 -8.98
CA ILE A 231 8.33 9.65 -8.17
C ILE A 231 8.59 11.15 -7.92
N THR A 232 9.83 11.54 -7.61
CA THR A 232 10.21 12.96 -7.49
C THR A 232 10.02 13.70 -8.82
N ALA A 233 10.46 13.13 -9.95
CA ALA A 233 10.35 13.76 -11.27
C ALA A 233 8.89 13.95 -11.71
N ILE A 234 8.01 12.97 -11.50
CA ILE A 234 6.57 13.12 -11.82
C ILE A 234 5.85 14.09 -10.89
N ARG A 235 6.26 14.18 -9.62
CA ARG A 235 5.74 15.16 -8.66
C ARG A 235 6.07 16.59 -9.09
N VAL A 236 7.31 16.85 -9.54
CA VAL A 236 7.73 18.15 -10.08
C VAL A 236 6.95 18.51 -11.37
N LYS A 237 6.56 17.51 -12.17
CA LYS A 237 5.74 17.69 -13.37
C LYS A 237 4.23 17.87 -13.07
N GLY A 238 3.81 17.83 -11.80
CA GLY A 238 2.41 18.09 -11.43
C GLY A 238 1.43 16.93 -11.67
N ILE A 239 1.89 15.67 -11.65
CA ILE A 239 0.96 14.53 -11.56
C ILE A 239 0.15 14.64 -10.26
N LYS A 240 -1.16 14.35 -10.36
CA LYS A 240 -2.11 14.38 -9.25
C LYS A 240 -1.61 13.53 -8.05
N PRO A 241 -1.62 14.05 -6.81
CA PRO A 241 -1.13 13.36 -5.62
C PRO A 241 -1.70 11.95 -5.42
N GLU A 242 -2.96 11.73 -5.81
CA GLU A 242 -3.70 10.49 -5.66
C GLU A 242 -3.15 9.38 -6.56
N ILE A 243 -2.68 9.74 -7.77
CA ILE A 243 -2.00 8.82 -8.70
C ILE A 243 -0.61 8.47 -8.15
N ILE A 244 0.12 9.45 -7.63
CA ILE A 244 1.45 9.24 -7.01
C ILE A 244 1.33 8.32 -5.80
N GLY A 245 0.37 8.58 -4.92
CA GLY A 245 0.11 7.77 -3.74
C GLY A 245 -0.34 6.36 -4.09
N SER A 246 -1.17 6.19 -5.11
CA SER A 246 -1.55 4.86 -5.65
C SER A 246 -0.34 4.07 -6.16
N CYS A 247 0.60 4.73 -6.85
CA CYS A 247 1.84 4.07 -7.30
C CYS A 247 2.76 3.68 -6.13
N ILE A 248 2.87 4.54 -5.10
CA ILE A 248 3.61 4.25 -3.87
C ILE A 248 2.99 3.05 -3.12
N MET A 249 1.65 2.97 -3.07
CA MET A 249 0.96 1.81 -2.50
C MET A 249 1.28 0.53 -3.28
N HIS A 250 1.16 0.54 -4.61
CA HIS A 250 1.50 -0.60 -5.49
C HIS A 250 2.96 -1.07 -5.33
N TYR A 251 3.90 -0.12 -5.24
CA TYR A 251 5.30 -0.44 -4.98
C TYR A 251 5.48 -1.10 -3.60
N GLY A 252 4.88 -0.52 -2.55
CA GLY A 252 4.92 -1.07 -1.20
C GLY A 252 4.33 -2.48 -1.12
N GLU A 253 3.19 -2.72 -1.80
CA GLU A 253 2.54 -4.03 -1.87
C GLU A 253 3.35 -5.11 -2.60
N LYS A 254 4.25 -4.70 -3.51
CA LYS A 254 5.14 -5.59 -4.28
C LYS A 254 6.46 -5.88 -3.57
N TRP A 255 7.00 -4.93 -2.80
CA TRP A 255 8.34 -5.02 -2.20
C TRP A 255 8.36 -5.29 -0.69
N LEU A 256 7.28 -4.97 0.05
CA LEU A 256 7.22 -5.15 1.50
C LEU A 256 6.45 -6.43 1.87
N PRO A 257 6.98 -7.29 2.77
CA PRO A 257 6.29 -8.50 3.20
C PRO A 257 4.88 -8.26 3.75
N ASN A 258 3.97 -9.19 3.45
CA ASN A 258 2.62 -9.29 4.04
C ASN A 258 1.69 -8.06 3.89
N MET A 259 1.99 -7.10 3.02
CA MET A 259 1.08 -5.98 2.71
C MET A 259 -0.27 -6.46 2.13
N ASN A 260 -0.28 -7.57 1.38
CA ASN A 260 -1.49 -8.09 0.73
C ASN A 260 -2.30 -9.05 1.60
N SER A 261 -1.76 -9.51 2.73
CA SER A 261 -2.54 -10.33 3.66
C SER A 261 -3.49 -9.46 4.46
N GLU A 262 -4.75 -9.41 4.05
CA GLU A 262 -5.83 -9.13 4.98
C GLU A 262 -5.83 -10.23 6.04
N THR A 263 -5.54 -9.84 7.29
CA THR A 263 -5.76 -10.69 8.46
C THR A 263 -7.26 -11.00 8.55
N LYS A 264 -7.68 -12.10 7.93
CA LYS A 264 -9.07 -12.58 7.97
C LYS A 264 -9.44 -12.90 9.41
N GLY A 265 -10.10 -11.93 10.05
CA GLY A 265 -10.52 -12.03 11.44
C GLY A 265 -11.66 -13.03 11.61
N THR A 266 -11.32 -14.30 11.79
CA THR A 266 -12.18 -15.30 12.45
C THR A 266 -11.29 -16.38 13.05
N ASP A 267 -11.07 -16.31 14.37
CA ASP A 267 -11.17 -17.48 15.24
C ASP A 267 -11.47 -17.01 16.66
N LYS A 268 -12.73 -17.18 17.08
CA LYS A 268 -13.13 -17.02 18.48
C LYS A 268 -12.64 -18.26 19.23
N TYR A 269 -11.43 -18.22 19.81
CA TYR A 269 -11.00 -18.99 20.98
C TYR A 269 -9.48 -18.86 21.14
N GLY A 270 -9.05 -17.97 22.05
CA GLY A 270 -7.95 -18.20 23.01
C GLY A 270 -6.63 -18.81 22.56
N ASN A 271 -6.25 -18.72 21.29
CA ASN A 271 -4.97 -19.24 20.81
C ASN A 271 -4.28 -18.17 19.98
N ILE A 272 -3.40 -17.42 20.64
CA ILE A 272 -2.39 -16.61 19.96
C ILE A 272 -1.46 -17.61 19.27
N ARG A 273 -1.81 -17.98 18.03
CA ARG A 273 -0.84 -18.56 17.12
C ARG A 273 0.22 -17.49 16.94
N ASN A 274 1.41 -17.74 17.50
CA ASN A 274 2.57 -16.88 17.38
C ASN A 274 2.70 -16.37 15.94
N ASP A 275 3.05 -15.10 15.79
CA ASP A 275 3.28 -14.40 14.52
C ASP A 275 4.55 -14.88 13.77
N SER A 276 4.83 -16.18 13.87
CA SER A 276 5.79 -16.96 13.10
C SER A 276 5.48 -16.98 11.59
N GLN A 277 4.51 -16.19 11.11
CA GLN A 277 4.28 -15.89 9.69
C GLN A 277 5.04 -14.62 9.21
N TRP A 278 5.74 -13.90 10.11
CA TRP A 278 6.80 -12.96 9.74
C TRP A 278 8.19 -13.62 9.67
N SER A 279 8.24 -14.95 9.59
CA SER A 279 9.46 -15.70 9.26
C SER A 279 9.10 -16.88 8.36
N ILE A 280 9.99 -17.22 7.42
CA ILE A 280 9.87 -18.36 6.50
C ILE A 280 8.81 -18.21 5.37
N THR A 281 9.03 -17.25 4.46
CA THR A 281 8.76 -17.44 3.01
C THR A 281 9.80 -16.79 2.09
N SER A 282 11.05 -16.61 2.56
CA SER A 282 12.19 -16.35 1.69
C SER A 282 12.70 -17.66 1.07
N GLY A 283 11.98 -18.14 0.06
CA GLY A 283 12.43 -19.27 -0.76
C GLY A 283 13.69 -18.89 -1.53
N ARG A 284 14.84 -19.43 -1.10
CA ARG A 284 16.17 -19.40 -1.76
C ARG A 284 16.97 -18.09 -1.60
N MET A 285 17.80 -18.02 -0.55
CA MET A 285 19.24 -17.66 -0.57
C MET A 285 19.81 -17.75 0.87
N GLN A 286 21.06 -18.21 1.00
CA GLN A 286 21.75 -18.70 2.21
C GLN A 286 21.66 -17.87 3.52
N GLU A 287 21.84 -18.54 4.66
CA GLU A 287 21.69 -18.09 6.06
C GLU A 287 22.59 -16.92 6.54
N LYS A 288 23.40 -16.30 5.68
CA LYS A 288 24.16 -15.08 6.01
C LYS A 288 23.35 -13.77 5.82
N SER A 289 22.08 -13.87 5.43
CA SER A 289 21.32 -12.78 4.79
C SER A 289 20.37 -11.97 5.69
N ILE A 290 19.98 -12.47 6.87
CA ILE A 290 18.88 -11.91 7.68
C ILE A 290 19.12 -10.42 8.05
N GLY A 291 20.31 -10.11 8.60
CA GLY A 291 20.65 -8.74 9.00
C GLY A 291 20.84 -7.75 7.85
N GLN A 292 21.07 -8.24 6.63
CA GLN A 292 21.22 -7.39 5.43
C GLN A 292 19.87 -7.14 4.76
N ASN A 293 19.00 -8.15 4.69
CA ASN A 293 17.62 -8.01 4.25
C ASN A 293 16.85 -7.00 5.13
N ASN A 294 17.02 -7.05 6.46
CA ASN A 294 16.40 -6.08 7.37
C ASN A 294 16.84 -4.63 7.10
N LYS A 295 18.10 -4.41 6.69
CA LYS A 295 18.61 -3.08 6.30
C LYS A 295 18.01 -2.62 4.98
N GLU A 296 17.91 -3.51 3.99
CA GLU A 296 17.29 -3.20 2.69
C GLU A 296 15.81 -2.86 2.84
N GLN A 297 15.05 -3.66 3.60
CA GLN A 297 13.65 -3.40 3.94
C GLN A 297 13.48 -2.06 4.66
N ARG A 298 14.34 -1.74 5.64
CA ARG A 298 14.35 -0.43 6.30
C ARG A 298 14.58 0.72 5.31
N ILE A 299 15.57 0.61 4.41
CA ILE A 299 15.85 1.64 3.39
C ILE A 299 14.64 1.82 2.47
N ILE A 300 13.96 0.74 2.07
CA ILE A 300 12.72 0.82 1.28
C ILE A 300 11.64 1.58 2.06
N ILE A 301 11.35 1.20 3.30
CA ILE A 301 10.32 1.83 4.14
C ILE A 301 10.62 3.32 4.35
N GLU A 302 11.83 3.68 4.76
CA GLU A 302 12.23 5.07 4.99
C GLU A 302 12.14 5.91 3.70
N SER A 303 12.56 5.35 2.57
CA SER A 303 12.44 6.00 1.26
C SER A 303 10.98 6.21 0.85
N LEU A 304 10.11 5.21 1.03
CA LEU A 304 8.69 5.34 0.72
C LEU A 304 8.02 6.42 1.58
N ILE A 305 8.30 6.47 2.89
CA ILE A 305 7.76 7.52 3.78
C ILE A 305 8.21 8.92 3.28
N SER A 306 9.47 9.07 2.86
CA SER A 306 10.01 10.37 2.40
C SER A 306 9.33 10.94 1.15
N ILE A 307 8.75 10.08 0.29
CA ILE A 307 8.08 10.48 -0.96
C ILE A 307 6.55 10.52 -0.89
N LEU A 308 5.95 10.13 0.24
CA LEU A 308 4.49 10.18 0.43
C LEU A 308 3.96 11.61 0.12
N PRO A 309 2.91 11.77 -0.70
CA PRO A 309 2.29 13.07 -0.92
C PRO A 309 1.69 13.62 0.39
N PRO A 310 1.76 14.95 0.64
CA PRO A 310 1.22 15.56 1.87
C PRO A 310 -0.31 15.67 1.91
N GLN A 311 -1.01 15.43 0.79
CA GLN A 311 -2.45 15.53 0.69
C GLN A 311 -3.15 14.37 1.41
N LYS A 312 -4.22 14.69 2.18
CA LYS A 312 -5.01 13.73 2.97
C LYS A 312 -5.53 12.55 2.16
N GLU A 313 -6.01 12.80 0.93
CA GLU A 313 -6.70 11.79 0.10
C GLU A 313 -5.74 10.97 -0.77
N ALA A 314 -4.44 11.29 -0.78
CA ALA A 314 -3.49 10.67 -1.70
C ALA A 314 -3.16 9.20 -1.39
N VAL A 315 -3.21 8.80 -0.11
CA VAL A 315 -2.79 7.47 0.35
C VAL A 315 -3.78 6.94 1.39
N SER A 316 -4.15 5.66 1.28
CA SER A 316 -5.16 5.07 2.17
C SER A 316 -4.67 4.94 3.62
N CYS A 317 -5.56 5.20 4.59
CA CYS A 317 -5.26 5.05 6.02
C CYS A 317 -4.77 3.63 6.37
N LYS A 318 -5.40 2.61 5.76
CA LYS A 318 -5.01 1.19 5.86
C LYS A 318 -3.56 0.96 5.44
N PHE A 319 -3.11 1.54 4.31
CA PHE A 319 -1.72 1.44 3.89
C PHE A 319 -0.77 2.18 4.84
N LEU A 320 -1.11 3.40 5.28
CA LEU A 320 -0.27 4.16 6.21
C LEU A 320 -0.08 3.42 7.55
N LEU A 321 -1.15 2.84 8.11
CA LEU A 321 -1.08 2.03 9.34
C LEU A 321 -0.25 0.75 9.16
N ARG A 322 -0.35 0.08 8.01
CA ARG A 322 0.52 -1.06 7.68
C ARG A 322 1.98 -0.65 7.54
N LEU A 323 2.24 0.46 6.84
CA LEU A 323 3.58 1.02 6.69
C LEU A 323 4.17 1.43 8.04
N LEU A 324 3.34 1.90 8.99
CA LEU A 324 3.77 2.19 10.36
C LEU A 324 4.15 0.94 11.14
N LYS A 325 3.36 -0.13 11.07
CA LYS A 325 3.71 -1.44 11.67
C LYS A 325 5.06 -1.94 11.14
N MET A 326 5.29 -1.82 9.83
CA MET A 326 6.57 -2.18 9.20
C MET A 326 7.72 -1.24 9.60
N ALA A 327 7.48 0.08 9.66
CA ALA A 327 8.48 1.05 10.10
C ALA A 327 8.95 0.81 11.53
N MET A 328 8.05 0.38 12.42
CA MET A 328 8.40 -0.03 13.78
C MET A 328 9.14 -1.38 13.80
N LEU A 329 8.63 -2.39 13.09
CA LEU A 329 9.26 -3.72 13.00
C LEU A 329 10.70 -3.68 12.48
N TYR A 330 10.99 -2.84 11.48
CA TYR A 330 12.31 -2.67 10.89
C TYR A 330 13.13 -1.51 11.50
N ALA A 331 12.68 -0.95 12.63
CA ALA A 331 13.35 0.13 13.38
C ALA A 331 13.77 1.32 12.50
N ALA A 332 12.83 1.86 11.73
CA ALA A 332 13.00 3.07 10.95
C ALA A 332 13.26 4.31 11.83
N SER A 333 13.79 5.38 11.22
CA SER A 333 14.08 6.65 11.90
C SER A 333 12.86 7.20 12.67
N PRO A 334 13.00 7.55 13.97
CA PRO A 334 11.90 8.10 14.77
C PRO A 334 11.22 9.32 14.13
N ALA A 335 11.96 10.16 13.42
CA ALA A 335 11.41 11.33 12.73
C ALA A 335 10.43 10.94 11.60
N LEU A 336 10.72 9.84 10.89
CA LEU A 336 9.84 9.31 9.84
C LEU A 336 8.63 8.58 10.43
N ILE A 337 8.79 7.92 11.59
CA ILE A 337 7.69 7.35 12.36
C ILE A 337 6.73 8.45 12.82
N SER A 338 7.20 9.53 13.43
CA SER A 338 6.34 10.64 13.87
C SER A 338 5.65 11.39 12.71
N GLU A 339 6.31 11.56 11.57
CA GLU A 339 5.68 12.12 10.37
C GLU A 339 4.58 11.19 9.81
N LEU A 340 4.76 9.87 9.91
CA LEU A 340 3.76 8.89 9.52
C LEU A 340 2.57 8.85 10.51
N GLU A 341 2.83 8.90 11.82
CA GLU A 341 1.80 9.05 12.87
C GLU A 341 0.94 10.29 12.65
N LYS A 342 1.57 11.43 12.35
CA LYS A 342 0.90 12.69 12.03
C LYS A 342 0.00 12.59 10.79
N ARG A 343 0.47 11.93 9.73
CA ARG A 343 -0.33 11.69 8.52
C ARG A 343 -1.51 10.77 8.77
N ILE A 344 -1.31 9.70 9.56
CA ILE A 344 -2.41 8.82 9.99
C ILE A 344 -3.43 9.61 10.80
N GLY A 345 -3.01 10.53 11.66
CA GLY A 345 -3.89 11.46 12.38
C GLY A 345 -4.84 12.23 11.45
N MET A 346 -4.37 12.72 10.30
CA MET A 346 -5.20 13.44 9.32
C MET A 346 -6.26 12.56 8.63
N VAL A 347 -6.04 11.24 8.56
CA VAL A 347 -6.97 10.25 7.96
C VAL A 347 -7.55 9.26 8.98
N PHE A 348 -7.46 9.57 10.27
CA PHE A 348 -7.79 8.64 11.36
C PHE A 348 -9.25 8.18 11.35
N GLU A 349 -10.16 9.00 10.81
CA GLU A 349 -11.57 8.67 10.58
C GLU A 349 -11.79 7.44 9.67
N ASN A 350 -10.80 7.08 8.86
CA ASN A 350 -10.82 5.95 7.93
C ASN A 350 -10.07 4.71 8.46
N ALA A 351 -9.64 4.72 9.73
CA ALA A 351 -8.91 3.59 10.33
C ALA A 351 -9.84 2.45 10.77
N GLY A 352 -9.43 1.20 10.52
CA GLY A 352 -10.07 0.01 11.06
C GLY A 352 -9.49 -0.40 12.41
N LEU A 353 -10.29 -1.04 13.27
CA LEU A 353 -9.84 -1.53 14.59
C LEU A 353 -8.59 -2.43 14.48
N ASN A 354 -8.62 -3.40 13.55
CA ASN A 354 -7.50 -4.34 13.33
C ASN A 354 -6.22 -3.63 12.84
N ASP A 355 -6.37 -2.50 12.13
CA ASP A 355 -5.24 -1.72 11.65
C ASP A 355 -4.58 -0.93 12.80
N LEU A 356 -5.35 -0.52 13.82
CA LEU A 356 -4.84 0.10 15.06
C LEU A 356 -4.20 -0.88 16.06
N LEU A 357 -4.42 -2.19 15.92
CA LEU A 357 -3.72 -3.21 16.71
C LEU A 357 -2.26 -3.34 16.24
N ILE A 358 -1.43 -2.40 16.70
CA ILE A 358 0.02 -2.33 16.46
C ILE A 358 0.72 -3.13 17.57
N PRO A 359 1.45 -4.23 17.26
CA PRO A 359 2.17 -4.99 18.28
C PRO A 359 3.23 -4.15 19.00
N SER A 360 3.45 -4.45 20.28
CA SER A 360 4.64 -3.95 20.98
C SER A 360 5.88 -4.70 20.50
N TYR A 361 6.50 -4.21 19.43
CA TYR A 361 7.82 -4.69 19.02
C TYR A 361 8.84 -4.31 20.09
N ALA A 362 9.29 -5.30 20.87
CA ALA A 362 10.40 -5.13 21.78
C ALA A 362 11.64 -4.75 20.96
N VAL A 363 12.10 -3.50 21.11
CA VAL A 363 13.40 -3.07 20.57
C VAL A 363 14.45 -3.84 21.36
N SER A 364 14.92 -4.95 20.78
CA SER A 364 15.93 -5.82 21.36
C SER A 364 17.31 -5.16 21.25
N GLU A 365 17.52 -4.11 22.05
CA GLU A 365 18.80 -3.57 22.53
C GLU A 365 18.52 -2.28 23.34
N GLN A 366 19.04 -2.21 24.59
CA GLN A 366 19.17 -1.01 25.47
C GLN A 366 18.13 -0.68 26.57
N THR A 367 17.17 -1.55 26.93
CA THR A 367 16.42 -1.41 28.21
C THR A 367 16.40 -2.68 29.07
N ILE A 368 17.52 -2.97 29.75
CA ILE A 368 17.65 -4.09 30.70
C ILE A 368 17.00 -3.79 32.07
N ASN A 369 16.57 -2.55 32.33
CA ASN A 369 16.21 -2.07 33.68
C ASN A 369 14.73 -1.69 33.89
N SER A 370 13.81 -2.07 33.00
CA SER A 370 12.36 -1.87 33.19
C SER A 370 11.65 -3.22 33.27
N THR A 371 11.34 -3.66 34.49
CA THR A 371 10.41 -4.77 34.79
C THR A 371 8.95 -4.34 34.59
N GLU A 372 8.67 -3.67 33.46
CA GLU A 372 7.32 -3.38 33.02
C GLU A 372 6.86 -4.56 32.16
N GLU A 373 5.81 -5.23 32.59
CA GLU A 373 5.17 -6.30 31.83
C GLU A 373 4.73 -5.70 30.48
N GLN A 374 5.29 -6.19 29.38
CA GLN A 374 5.08 -5.55 28.07
C GLN A 374 3.62 -5.74 27.64
N THR A 375 2.93 -4.64 27.35
CA THR A 375 1.57 -4.69 26.78
C THR A 375 1.61 -5.33 25.41
N ILE A 376 0.58 -6.11 25.06
CA ILE A 376 0.48 -6.82 23.77
C ILE A 376 0.53 -5.81 22.59
N TYR A 377 -0.07 -4.63 22.79
CA TYR A 377 -0.14 -3.56 21.80
C TYR A 377 0.58 -2.30 22.25
N ASN A 378 1.13 -1.56 21.30
CA ASN A 378 1.77 -0.27 21.54
C ASN A 378 0.71 0.84 21.63
N ILE A 379 0.23 1.07 22.85
CA ILE A 379 -0.80 2.07 23.15
C ILE A 379 -0.28 3.49 22.91
N ASP A 380 1.01 3.74 23.18
CA ASP A 380 1.62 5.07 23.11
C ASP A 380 1.64 5.62 21.67
N VAL A 381 1.77 4.75 20.66
CA VAL A 381 1.63 5.12 19.24
C VAL A 381 0.20 5.55 18.91
N VAL A 382 -0.81 4.78 19.34
CA VAL A 382 -2.22 5.09 19.07
C VAL A 382 -2.64 6.39 19.78
N GLN A 383 -2.10 6.65 20.97
CA GLN A 383 -2.28 7.93 21.65
C GLN A 383 -1.71 9.10 20.84
N ARG A 384 -0.46 9.02 20.35
CA ARG A 384 0.14 10.08 19.52
C ARG A 384 -0.63 10.34 18.21
N ILE A 385 -1.09 9.28 17.55
CA ILE A 385 -1.95 9.40 16.36
C ILE A 385 -3.24 10.16 16.69
N LEU A 386 -3.85 9.86 17.85
CA LEU A 386 -5.07 10.53 18.30
C LEU A 386 -4.82 12.00 18.67
N ASP A 387 -3.69 12.31 19.32
CA ASP A 387 -3.28 13.69 19.61
C ASP A 387 -3.08 14.50 18.31
N TYR A 388 -2.46 13.91 17.28
CA TYR A 388 -2.34 14.54 15.95
C TYR A 388 -3.69 14.71 15.25
N PHE A 389 -4.62 13.75 15.36
CA PHE A 389 -5.99 13.90 14.87
C PHE A 389 -6.72 15.07 15.53
N LEU A 390 -6.63 15.19 16.87
CA LEU A 390 -7.29 16.27 17.62
C LEU A 390 -6.69 17.64 17.28
N LEU A 391 -5.37 17.72 17.09
CA LEU A 391 -4.70 18.94 16.61
C LEU A 391 -5.18 19.34 15.20
N TYR A 392 -5.38 18.36 14.31
CA TYR A 392 -5.87 18.59 12.94
C TYR A 392 -7.32 19.08 12.93
N GLU A 393 -8.23 18.46 13.70
CA GLU A 393 -9.62 18.93 13.85
C GLU A 393 -9.68 20.34 14.44
N GLN A 394 -8.82 20.67 15.41
CA GLN A 394 -8.76 22.02 15.98
C GLN A 394 -8.38 23.08 14.92
N GLN A 395 -7.44 22.76 14.02
CA GLN A 395 -7.08 23.64 12.90
C GLN A 395 -8.22 23.79 11.89
N LYS A 396 -8.91 22.70 11.56
CA LYS A 396 -10.08 22.70 10.66
C LYS A 396 -11.22 23.56 11.20
N LEU A 397 -11.52 23.47 12.49
CA LEU A 397 -12.54 24.28 13.16
C LEU A 397 -12.23 25.79 13.13
N GLN A 398 -10.95 26.18 13.13
CA GLN A 398 -10.54 27.58 12.99
C GLN A 398 -10.71 28.10 11.55
N GLN A 399 -10.74 27.22 10.55
CA GLN A 399 -10.85 27.55 9.13
C GLN A 399 -12.30 27.51 8.59
N GLN A 400 -13.30 27.39 9.48
CA GLN A 400 -14.74 27.38 9.16
C GLN A 400 -15.22 26.26 8.21
N GLU A 401 -14.45 25.18 8.01
CA GLU A 401 -14.97 24.00 7.30
C GLU A 401 -16.06 23.29 8.12
N MET A 402 -17.12 22.86 7.42
CA MET A 402 -18.35 22.33 8.01
C MET A 402 -18.13 21.15 8.98
N LYS A 403 -18.94 21.11 10.06
CA LYS A 403 -19.01 19.98 11.01
C LYS A 403 -19.59 18.74 10.32
N SER A 404 -18.74 17.78 9.95
CA SER A 404 -19.14 16.49 9.40
C SER A 404 -19.56 15.48 10.49
N SER A 405 -20.38 14.49 10.11
CA SER A 405 -20.81 13.39 10.99
C SER A 405 -19.69 12.39 11.37
N THR A 406 -18.48 12.60 10.85
CA THR A 406 -17.30 11.73 11.00
C THR A 406 -16.85 11.56 12.45
N THR A 407 -17.09 12.56 13.31
CA THR A 407 -16.82 12.51 14.77
C THR A 407 -17.47 11.30 15.48
N VAL A 408 -18.63 10.83 15.02
CA VAL A 408 -19.37 9.71 15.62
C VAL A 408 -18.71 8.35 15.34
N ASN A 409 -17.96 8.21 14.24
CA ASN A 409 -17.23 6.98 13.93
C ASN A 409 -15.96 6.88 14.78
N ILE A 410 -15.30 8.00 15.04
CA ILE A 410 -14.03 8.06 15.77
C ILE A 410 -14.22 7.72 17.24
N SER A 411 -15.28 8.22 17.89
CA SER A 411 -15.60 7.81 19.27
C SER A 411 -15.86 6.31 19.39
N LYS A 412 -16.58 5.70 18.43
CA LYS A 412 -16.78 4.25 18.38
C LYS A 412 -15.49 3.46 18.15
N LEU A 413 -14.58 3.98 17.31
CA LEU A 413 -13.30 3.35 17.02
C LEU A 413 -12.39 3.34 18.26
N VAL A 414 -12.24 4.49 18.92
CA VAL A 414 -11.46 4.63 20.17
C VAL A 414 -12.08 3.80 21.30
N ASP A 415 -13.40 3.84 21.49
CA ASP A 415 -14.09 3.02 22.50
C ASP A 415 -13.98 1.50 22.20
N SER A 416 -13.89 1.10 20.93
CA SER A 416 -13.64 -0.29 20.55
C SER A 416 -12.19 -0.71 20.79
N TYR A 417 -11.23 0.16 20.49
CA TYR A 417 -9.81 -0.07 20.79
C TYR A 417 -9.58 -0.16 22.31
N LEU A 418 -10.17 0.75 23.10
CA LEU A 418 -10.19 0.69 24.56
C LEU A 418 -10.74 -0.67 25.06
N ALA A 419 -11.82 -1.18 24.45
CA ALA A 419 -12.40 -2.48 24.82
C ALA A 419 -11.57 -3.72 24.41
N GLU A 420 -10.62 -3.58 23.47
CA GLU A 420 -9.64 -4.62 23.14
C GLU A 420 -8.43 -4.55 24.10
N ILE A 421 -7.80 -3.39 24.28
CA ILE A 421 -6.66 -3.25 25.22
C ILE A 421 -7.07 -3.50 26.67
N ALA A 422 -8.35 -3.29 27.04
CA ALA A 422 -8.87 -3.63 28.36
C ALA A 422 -8.75 -5.12 28.72
N ARG A 423 -8.52 -6.00 27.75
CA ARG A 423 -8.35 -7.45 27.96
C ARG A 423 -6.93 -7.86 28.34
N ASP A 424 -5.96 -6.97 28.15
CA ASP A 424 -4.56 -7.18 28.50
C ASP A 424 -4.33 -6.77 29.96
N HIS A 425 -3.76 -7.69 30.76
CA HIS A 425 -3.51 -7.50 32.20
C HIS A 425 -2.31 -6.58 32.47
N ASN A 426 -1.47 -6.37 31.47
CA ASN A 426 -0.25 -5.56 31.57
C ASN A 426 -0.55 -4.06 31.38
N VAL A 427 -1.80 -3.70 31.03
CA VAL A 427 -2.19 -2.32 30.72
C VAL A 427 -2.43 -1.54 32.02
N SER A 428 -1.45 -0.70 32.38
CA SER A 428 -1.58 0.21 33.52
C SER A 428 -2.82 1.13 33.43
N ILE A 429 -3.42 1.40 34.59
CA ILE A 429 -4.61 2.27 34.68
C ILE A 429 -4.33 3.68 34.16
N THR A 430 -3.11 4.19 34.31
CA THR A 430 -2.71 5.51 33.82
C THR A 430 -2.78 5.58 32.29
N LYS A 431 -2.20 4.62 31.58
CA LYS A 431 -2.30 4.55 30.10
C LYS A 431 -3.75 4.40 29.65
N PHE A 432 -4.52 3.53 30.30
CA PHE A 432 -5.94 3.33 29.97
C PHE A 432 -6.79 4.61 30.20
N GLN A 433 -6.61 5.28 31.35
CA GLN A 433 -7.32 6.51 31.67
C GLN A 433 -6.97 7.64 30.70
N VAL A 434 -5.69 7.87 30.40
CA VAL A 434 -5.27 8.97 29.51
C VAL A 434 -5.90 8.80 28.13
N LEU A 435 -5.90 7.58 27.58
CA LEU A 435 -6.56 7.31 26.31
C LEU A 435 -8.10 7.43 26.39
N ALA A 436 -8.72 7.05 27.51
CA ALA A 436 -10.16 7.22 27.74
C ALA A 436 -10.58 8.71 27.84
N GLU A 437 -9.77 9.56 28.47
CA GLU A 437 -9.99 11.00 28.67
C GLU A 437 -9.62 11.87 27.45
N SER A 438 -8.84 11.35 26.50
CA SER A 438 -8.32 12.05 25.32
C SER A 438 -9.39 12.74 24.45
N LEU A 439 -10.54 12.09 24.23
CA LEU A 439 -11.58 12.59 23.32
C LEU A 439 -12.43 13.72 23.96
N PRO A 440 -12.53 14.91 23.32
CA PRO A 440 -13.41 15.98 23.77
C PRO A 440 -14.89 15.57 23.92
N ARG A 441 -15.57 16.18 24.89
CA ARG A 441 -16.98 15.89 25.22
C ARG A 441 -17.98 16.05 24.06
N HIS A 442 -17.64 16.79 23.01
CA HIS A 442 -18.51 16.97 21.85
C HIS A 442 -18.32 15.88 20.78
N ILE A 443 -17.19 15.15 20.78
CA ILE A 443 -16.93 14.03 19.85
C ILE A 443 -17.60 12.74 20.38
N ARG A 444 -17.47 12.47 21.68
CA ARG A 444 -18.12 11.31 22.31
C ARG A 444 -19.58 11.63 22.67
N THR A 445 -20.49 11.35 21.73
CA THR A 445 -21.94 11.61 21.86
C THR A 445 -22.68 10.54 22.68
N CYS A 446 -22.18 9.31 22.69
CA CYS A 446 -22.68 8.19 23.48
C CYS A 446 -21.51 7.58 24.29
N HIS A 447 -21.77 7.14 25.51
CA HIS A 447 -20.75 6.60 26.42
C HIS A 447 -20.84 5.07 26.63
N ASP A 448 -21.74 4.36 25.93
CA ASP A 448 -21.93 2.91 26.07
C ASP A 448 -20.66 2.10 25.74
N GLY A 449 -19.92 2.52 24.70
CA GLY A 449 -18.66 1.90 24.31
C GLY A 449 -17.58 2.04 25.38
N LEU A 450 -17.38 3.28 25.85
CA LEU A 450 -16.51 3.61 26.97
C LEU A 450 -16.90 2.85 28.26
N TYR A 451 -18.18 2.78 28.60
CA TYR A 451 -18.65 2.01 29.76
C TYR A 451 -18.27 0.52 29.63
N ARG A 452 -18.53 -0.10 28.46
CA ARG A 452 -18.14 -1.48 28.19
C ARG A 452 -16.63 -1.70 28.30
N ALA A 453 -15.82 -0.74 27.85
CA ALA A 453 -14.36 -0.80 27.99
C ALA A 453 -13.93 -0.71 29.47
N ILE A 454 -14.51 0.21 30.25
CA ILE A 454 -14.26 0.34 31.70
C ILE A 454 -14.68 -0.94 32.43
N ASP A 455 -15.86 -1.51 32.15
CA ASP A 455 -16.31 -2.76 32.77
C ASP A 455 -15.37 -3.94 32.43
N THR A 456 -14.92 -4.01 31.17
CA THR A 456 -13.95 -5.02 30.73
C THR A 456 -12.64 -4.86 31.50
N TYR A 457 -12.14 -3.64 31.68
CA TYR A 457 -10.90 -3.35 32.41
C TYR A 457 -11.02 -3.69 33.91
N LEU A 458 -12.15 -3.33 34.54
CA LEU A 458 -12.44 -3.69 35.94
C LEU A 458 -12.56 -5.21 36.14
N LYS A 459 -13.02 -5.94 35.11
CA LYS A 459 -13.12 -7.41 35.13
C LYS A 459 -11.75 -8.10 35.00
N THR A 460 -10.85 -7.55 34.20
CA THR A 460 -9.48 -8.10 34.01
C THR A 460 -8.50 -7.68 35.11
N HIS A 461 -8.76 -6.55 35.79
CA HIS A 461 -7.90 -6.03 36.85
C HIS A 461 -8.61 -6.02 38.22
N PRO A 462 -8.93 -7.21 38.80
CA PRO A 462 -9.63 -7.30 40.08
C PRO A 462 -8.81 -6.78 41.28
N SER A 463 -7.51 -6.58 41.11
CA SER A 463 -6.59 -6.03 42.12
C SER A 463 -6.62 -4.49 42.25
N LEU A 464 -7.35 -3.77 41.38
CA LEU A 464 -7.45 -2.31 41.43
C LEU A 464 -8.01 -1.79 42.77
N SER A 465 -7.45 -0.68 43.26
CA SER A 465 -7.92 -0.06 44.50
C SER A 465 -9.29 0.61 44.35
N GLU A 466 -10.04 0.73 45.45
CA GLU A 466 -11.29 1.50 45.48
C GLU A 466 -11.12 2.99 45.13
N HIS A 467 -9.92 3.55 45.26
CA HIS A 467 -9.63 4.90 44.77
C HIS A 467 -9.59 4.91 43.24
N ASP A 468 -8.85 3.96 42.66
CA ASP A 468 -8.62 3.83 41.23
C ASP A 468 -9.90 3.47 40.47
N ARG A 469 -10.72 2.54 41.00
CA ARG A 469 -12.05 2.23 40.46
C ARG A 469 -12.94 3.46 40.37
N ARG A 470 -13.00 4.26 41.45
CA ARG A 470 -13.79 5.51 41.50
C ARG A 470 -13.25 6.56 40.52
N ARG A 471 -11.92 6.68 40.38
CA ARG A 471 -11.28 7.59 39.44
C ARG A 471 -11.61 7.21 37.99
N LEU A 472 -11.44 5.94 37.63
CA LEU A 472 -11.72 5.41 36.29
C LEU A 472 -13.20 5.53 35.92
N CYS A 473 -14.11 5.16 36.82
CA CYS A 473 -15.55 5.24 36.55
C CYS A 473 -16.05 6.69 36.37
N LYS A 474 -15.36 7.69 36.93
CA LYS A 474 -15.72 9.12 36.80
C LYS A 474 -15.55 9.66 35.38
N ILE A 475 -14.81 8.97 34.50
CA ILE A 475 -14.62 9.34 33.09
C ILE A 475 -15.93 9.17 32.30
N MET A 476 -16.81 8.25 32.72
CA MET A 476 -18.10 8.05 32.06
C MET A 476 -19.12 9.11 32.51
N ASP A 477 -19.80 9.70 31.53
CA ASP A 477 -20.92 10.61 31.72
C ASP A 477 -22.21 9.78 31.67
N SER A 478 -22.89 9.64 32.81
CA SER A 478 -24.11 8.82 32.91
C SER A 478 -25.31 9.41 32.16
N GLU A 479 -25.30 10.71 31.86
CA GLU A 479 -26.32 11.33 31.01
C GLU A 479 -26.24 10.82 29.57
N LYS A 480 -25.05 10.40 29.12
CA LYS A 480 -24.78 9.89 27.75
C LYS A 480 -24.82 8.37 27.60
N LEU A 481 -25.22 7.65 28.64
CA LEU A 481 -25.52 6.22 28.56
C LEU A 481 -26.93 6.00 28.00
N SER A 482 -27.09 4.95 27.19
CA SER A 482 -28.39 4.42 26.79
C SER A 482 -29.11 3.73 27.96
N LEU A 483 -30.43 3.50 27.82
CA LEU A 483 -31.22 2.78 28.82
C LEU A 483 -30.63 1.40 29.14
N ASP A 484 -30.23 0.64 28.12
CA ASP A 484 -29.65 -0.69 28.29
C ASP A 484 -28.31 -0.63 29.04
N ALA A 485 -27.46 0.35 28.73
CA ALA A 485 -26.20 0.59 29.43
C ALA A 485 -26.44 1.05 30.88
N CYS A 486 -27.42 1.93 31.13
CA CYS A 486 -27.87 2.32 32.47
C CYS A 486 -28.35 1.11 33.29
N MET A 487 -29.16 0.23 32.69
CA MET A 487 -29.66 -0.99 33.34
C MET A 487 -28.52 -1.96 33.69
N HIS A 488 -27.57 -2.18 32.76
CA HIS A 488 -26.40 -3.03 33.04
C HIS A 488 -25.51 -2.40 34.13
N ALA A 489 -25.27 -1.08 34.10
CA ALA A 489 -24.50 -0.37 35.12
C ALA A 489 -25.18 -0.38 36.50
N ALA A 490 -26.52 -0.30 36.56
CA ALA A 490 -27.27 -0.38 37.80
C ALA A 490 -27.14 -1.76 38.50
N GLN A 491 -26.85 -2.82 37.74
CA GLN A 491 -26.69 -4.20 38.21
C GLN A 491 -25.22 -4.63 38.36
N ASN A 492 -24.26 -3.75 38.03
CA ASN A 492 -22.84 -4.13 37.96
C ASN A 492 -22.13 -3.97 39.31
N GLU A 493 -21.92 -5.10 39.99
CA GLU A 493 -21.22 -5.19 41.29
C GLU A 493 -19.77 -4.68 41.28
N ARG A 494 -19.13 -4.54 40.10
CA ARG A 494 -17.76 -4.01 39.97
C ARG A 494 -17.70 -2.48 40.06
N LEU A 495 -18.83 -1.79 39.91
CA LEU A 495 -18.91 -0.34 39.96
C LEU A 495 -19.04 0.15 41.41
N PRO A 496 -18.31 1.20 41.82
CA PRO A 496 -18.51 1.80 43.13
C PRO A 496 -19.94 2.31 43.30
N LEU A 497 -20.57 2.05 44.46
CA LEU A 497 -21.97 2.39 44.76
C LEU A 497 -22.37 3.84 44.40
N ARG A 498 -21.45 4.80 44.57
CA ARG A 498 -21.67 6.21 44.23
C ARG A 498 -21.94 6.42 42.72
N ILE A 499 -21.31 5.63 41.87
CA ILE A 499 -21.50 5.66 40.40
C ILE A 499 -22.84 5.02 40.04
N VAL A 500 -23.17 3.87 40.66
CA VAL A 500 -24.47 3.20 40.49
C VAL A 500 -25.63 4.15 40.83
N ILE A 501 -25.54 4.86 41.96
CA ILE A 501 -26.53 5.88 42.37
C ILE A 501 -26.60 7.03 41.36
N GLN A 502 -25.46 7.49 40.83
CA GLN A 502 -25.42 8.56 39.83
C GLN A 502 -26.11 8.15 38.53
N VAL A 503 -25.88 6.91 38.05
CA VAL A 503 -26.55 6.35 36.87
C VAL A 503 -28.07 6.31 37.07
N LEU A 504 -28.52 5.72 38.19
CA LEU A 504 -29.94 5.63 38.55
C LEU A 504 -30.61 7.01 38.66
N LEU A 505 -29.91 8.01 39.23
CA LEU A 505 -30.41 9.37 39.33
C LEU A 505 -30.53 10.04 37.94
N SER A 506 -29.52 9.91 37.08
CA SER A 506 -29.59 10.45 35.71
C SER A 506 -30.72 9.80 34.90
N GLU A 507 -30.97 8.51 35.08
CA GLU A 507 -32.10 7.83 34.43
C GLU A 507 -33.45 8.28 35.00
N GLN A 508 -33.56 8.48 36.32
CA GLN A 508 -34.77 9.05 36.93
C GLN A 508 -35.06 10.47 36.40
N VAL A 509 -34.04 11.29 36.18
CA VAL A 509 -34.18 12.63 35.60
C VAL A 509 -34.62 12.55 34.13
N LYS A 510 -33.99 11.70 33.30
CA LYS A 510 -34.42 11.44 31.91
C LYS A 510 -35.89 11.00 31.84
N MET A 511 -36.30 10.06 32.71
CA MET A 511 -37.66 9.55 32.77
C MET A 511 -38.66 10.62 33.19
N ARG A 512 -38.33 11.47 34.19
CA ARG A 512 -39.18 12.62 34.56
C ARG A 512 -39.28 13.64 33.44
N ALA A 513 -38.18 13.94 32.75
CA ALA A 513 -38.16 14.86 31.60
C ALA A 513 -38.98 14.31 30.42
N ALA A 514 -38.95 13.00 30.15
CA ALA A 514 -39.77 12.36 29.11
C ALA A 514 -41.27 12.29 29.48
N VAL A 515 -41.60 12.28 30.78
CA VAL A 515 -42.98 12.38 31.27
C VAL A 515 -43.48 13.82 31.22
N GLN A 516 -42.68 14.81 31.65
CA GLN A 516 -43.05 16.24 31.65
C GLN A 516 -43.01 16.85 30.24
N GLY A 517 -42.10 16.41 29.37
CA GLY A 517 -41.99 16.84 27.97
C GLY A 517 -43.15 16.39 27.06
N LYS A 518 -44.15 15.68 27.61
CA LYS A 518 -45.44 15.46 26.93
C LYS A 518 -46.42 16.63 27.07
N ASP A 519 -46.21 17.52 28.04
CA ASP A 519 -47.13 18.61 28.39
C ASP A 519 -46.62 20.01 28.00
N ILE A 520 -45.46 20.12 27.32
CA ILE A 520 -44.94 21.40 26.80
C ILE A 520 -44.55 21.24 25.32
N ILE A 521 -45.49 21.58 24.43
CA ILE A 521 -45.21 21.91 23.02
C ILE A 521 -45.68 23.35 22.77
N ALA A 522 -44.80 24.32 23.01
CA ALA A 522 -44.92 25.70 22.49
C ALA A 522 -43.64 26.54 22.76
N SER A 523 -42.59 26.34 21.94
CA SER A 523 -41.71 27.39 21.36
C SER A 523 -40.38 26.80 20.87
N ASP A 524 -40.13 26.89 19.56
CA ASP A 524 -38.92 27.42 18.87
C ASP A 524 -37.52 27.11 19.47
N ASP A 525 -36.48 26.68 18.72
CA ASP A 525 -36.25 26.54 17.28
C ASP A 525 -35.10 25.51 17.02
N TYR A 526 -34.79 25.22 15.74
CA TYR A 526 -33.63 24.49 15.18
C TYR A 526 -33.66 22.95 15.19
N ASN A 527 -34.12 22.35 14.09
CA ASN A 527 -33.32 21.49 13.16
C ASN A 527 -34.21 20.79 12.12
N LEU A 528 -34.01 21.09 10.83
CA LEU A 528 -34.92 20.74 9.72
C LEU A 528 -34.96 19.23 9.36
N ASP A 529 -33.93 18.44 9.70
CA ASP A 529 -33.83 17.04 9.26
C ASP A 529 -34.53 16.00 10.16
N LYS A 530 -35.03 16.39 11.34
CA LYS A 530 -35.77 15.46 12.22
C LYS A 530 -37.28 15.41 11.94
N GLU A 531 -37.83 16.40 11.24
CA GLU A 531 -39.28 16.58 11.15
C GLU A 531 -39.95 15.48 10.31
N ASN A 532 -39.36 15.13 9.15
CA ASN A 532 -39.88 14.09 8.25
C ASN A 532 -39.96 12.71 8.92
N ASN A 533 -38.93 12.32 9.68
CA ASN A 533 -38.90 11.03 10.36
C ASN A 533 -39.92 11.01 11.53
N TRP A 534 -39.97 12.07 12.34
CA TRP A 534 -40.93 12.19 13.45
C TRP A 534 -42.39 12.22 12.96
N LEU A 535 -42.67 12.90 11.84
CA LEU A 535 -44.00 12.88 11.20
C LEU A 535 -44.39 11.49 10.70
N SER A 536 -43.43 10.69 10.18
CA SER A 536 -43.68 9.29 9.79
C SER A 536 -43.99 8.43 11.03
N THR A 537 -43.13 8.45 12.05
CA THR A 537 -43.33 7.68 13.28
C THR A 537 -44.64 8.06 13.98
N LYS A 538 -45.03 9.34 13.96
CA LYS A 538 -46.29 9.83 14.54
C LYS A 538 -47.53 9.35 13.76
N LYS A 539 -47.43 9.17 12.43
CA LYS A 539 -48.48 8.53 11.62
C LYS A 539 -48.59 7.04 11.89
N GLU A 540 -47.46 6.32 11.95
CA GLU A 540 -47.40 4.89 12.27
C GLU A 540 -47.98 4.59 13.66
N VAL A 541 -47.57 5.35 14.70
CA VAL A 541 -48.11 5.23 16.06
C VAL A 541 -49.62 5.51 16.11
N LYS A 542 -50.15 6.39 15.25
CA LYS A 542 -51.59 6.61 15.14
C LYS A 542 -52.29 5.41 14.48
N SER A 543 -51.75 4.90 13.38
CA SER A 543 -52.26 3.70 12.70
C SER A 543 -52.32 2.49 13.62
N LEU A 544 -51.23 2.23 14.36
CA LEU A 544 -51.15 1.12 15.32
C LEU A 544 -52.15 1.25 16.48
N LYS A 545 -52.49 2.47 16.91
CA LYS A 545 -53.57 2.69 17.89
C LYS A 545 -54.97 2.40 17.33
N GLU A 546 -55.22 2.76 16.08
CA GLU A 546 -56.50 2.47 15.41
C GLU A 546 -56.66 0.95 15.15
N GLU A 547 -55.57 0.24 14.84
CA GLU A 547 -55.57 -1.23 14.76
C GLU A 547 -55.73 -1.89 16.13
N LEU A 548 -55.06 -1.39 17.17
CA LEU A 548 -55.20 -1.91 18.54
C LEU A 548 -56.65 -1.83 19.02
N GLU A 549 -57.36 -0.73 18.76
CA GLU A 549 -58.76 -0.58 19.17
C GLU A 549 -59.69 -1.49 18.33
N LYS A 550 -59.41 -1.72 17.04
CA LYS A 550 -60.10 -2.76 16.24
C LYS A 550 -59.91 -4.16 16.82
N VAL A 551 -58.66 -4.54 17.16
CA VAL A 551 -58.35 -5.84 17.76
C VAL A 551 -59.03 -6.00 19.11
N LYS A 552 -59.07 -4.93 19.92
CA LYS A 552 -59.79 -4.92 21.20
C LYS A 552 -61.30 -5.11 21.04
N ILE A 553 -61.92 -4.46 20.04
CA ILE A 553 -63.34 -4.70 19.71
C ILE A 553 -63.55 -6.17 19.29
N GLN A 554 -62.70 -6.72 18.42
CA GLN A 554 -62.76 -8.14 18.02
C GLN A 554 -62.58 -9.09 19.20
N MET A 555 -61.65 -8.80 20.11
CA MET A 555 -61.43 -9.57 21.34
C MET A 555 -62.70 -9.59 22.22
N THR A 556 -63.36 -8.44 22.42
CA THR A 556 -64.64 -8.40 23.16
C THR A 556 -65.79 -9.09 22.43
N GLY A 557 -65.72 -9.17 21.08
CA GLY A 557 -66.63 -9.99 20.27
C GLY A 557 -66.44 -11.47 20.56
N LEU A 558 -65.23 -11.99 20.33
CA LEU A 558 -64.87 -13.38 20.60
C LEU A 558 -65.15 -13.80 22.05
N GLN A 559 -64.94 -12.90 23.02
CA GLN A 559 -65.19 -13.17 24.43
C GLN A 559 -66.71 -13.27 24.76
N ARG A 560 -67.57 -12.58 24.00
CA ARG A 560 -69.03 -12.75 24.02
C ARG A 560 -69.43 -14.07 23.36
N ASP A 561 -68.93 -14.34 22.17
CA ASP A 561 -69.23 -15.54 21.40
C ASP A 561 -68.83 -16.82 22.18
N TYR A 562 -67.67 -16.77 22.88
CA TYR A 562 -67.23 -17.81 23.80
C TYR A 562 -68.18 -18.00 25.00
N SER A 563 -68.68 -16.91 25.58
CA SER A 563 -69.64 -16.95 26.69
C SER A 563 -71.00 -17.51 26.27
N GLU A 564 -71.46 -17.17 25.06
CA GLU A 564 -72.70 -17.70 24.47
C GLU A 564 -72.55 -19.20 24.17
N LEU A 565 -71.45 -19.62 23.55
CA LEU A 565 -71.15 -21.03 23.28
C LEU A 565 -71.03 -21.85 24.56
N GLN A 566 -70.44 -21.28 25.62
CA GLN A 566 -70.36 -21.92 26.94
C GLN A 566 -71.74 -22.08 27.59
N GLN A 567 -72.63 -21.09 27.48
CA GLN A 567 -74.03 -21.24 27.91
C GLN A 567 -74.81 -22.27 27.08
N GLU A 568 -74.58 -22.38 25.78
CA GLU A 568 -75.19 -23.43 24.96
C GLU A 568 -74.70 -24.83 25.37
N TYR A 569 -73.41 -24.96 25.68
CA TYR A 569 -72.82 -26.21 26.17
C TYR A 569 -73.42 -26.64 27.51
N GLU A 570 -73.60 -25.71 28.46
CA GLU A 570 -74.28 -25.99 29.74
C GLU A 570 -75.76 -26.37 29.56
N LYS A 571 -76.47 -25.71 28.63
CA LYS A 571 -77.87 -26.06 28.28
C LYS A 571 -77.99 -27.43 27.62
N LEU A 572 -76.97 -27.89 26.89
CA LEU A 572 -76.88 -29.22 26.31
C LEU A 572 -76.54 -30.31 27.34
N ASN A 573 -75.75 -29.99 28.36
CA ASN A 573 -75.30 -30.95 29.38
C ASN A 573 -76.35 -31.23 30.47
N ASN A 574 -77.35 -30.35 30.64
CA ASN A 574 -78.41 -30.45 31.66
C ASN A 574 -79.72 -31.15 31.22
N LYS A 575 -79.65 -32.12 30.29
CA LYS A 575 -80.81 -32.96 29.91
C LYS A 575 -80.51 -34.47 30.04
N PRO A 576 -81.41 -35.28 30.64
CA PRO A 576 -81.20 -36.71 30.78
C PRO A 576 -81.31 -37.45 29.44
N ARG A 577 -80.62 -38.60 29.33
CA ARG A 577 -80.51 -39.44 28.12
C ARG A 577 -81.69 -40.43 27.94
N ILE A 578 -81.77 -41.01 26.72
CA ILE A 578 -82.57 -42.19 26.26
C ILE A 578 -83.99 -41.81 25.73
N PRO A 579 -84.53 -42.38 24.61
CA PRO A 579 -83.95 -42.58 23.27
C PRO A 579 -84.91 -42.28 22.05
N TRP A 580 -84.36 -42.24 20.82
CA TRP A 580 -84.98 -42.29 19.47
C TRP A 580 -86.51 -42.13 19.21
N THR A 581 -86.87 -41.29 18.22
CA THR A 581 -87.35 -41.76 16.88
C THR A 581 -87.48 -40.63 15.82
N SER A 582 -87.29 -41.02 14.55
CA SER A 582 -87.70 -40.41 13.25
C SER A 582 -88.23 -38.96 13.14
N GLY A 583 -87.69 -38.17 12.20
CA GLY A 583 -88.32 -36.88 11.82
C GLY A 583 -87.64 -36.00 10.76
N TRP A 584 -86.99 -36.52 9.72
CA TRP A 584 -86.45 -35.66 8.65
C TRP A 584 -87.57 -34.99 7.84
N ARG A 585 -87.74 -33.66 7.94
CA ARG A 585 -88.24 -32.80 6.85
C ARG A 585 -88.06 -31.29 7.11
N LYS A 586 -87.33 -30.66 6.20
CA LYS A 586 -87.45 -29.25 5.76
C LYS A 586 -87.24 -28.13 6.80
N ILE A 587 -86.03 -27.56 6.77
CA ILE A 587 -85.90 -26.11 6.66
C ILE A 587 -85.31 -25.81 5.28
N LYS A 588 -86.02 -25.01 4.48
CA LYS A 588 -85.53 -24.48 3.20
C LYS A 588 -84.68 -23.23 3.47
N LYS A 589 -83.72 -22.97 2.58
CA LYS A 589 -83.23 -21.66 2.07
C LYS A 589 -83.86 -20.41 2.72
N SER A 590 -83.17 -19.33 3.07
CA SER A 590 -81.78 -18.84 2.90
C SER A 590 -81.75 -17.46 3.63
N ALA A 591 -80.66 -16.79 3.98
CA ALA A 591 -79.57 -16.36 3.11
C ALA A 591 -78.44 -15.67 3.91
N LEU A 592 -77.35 -16.39 4.17
CA LEU A 592 -76.04 -15.81 4.51
C LEU A 592 -74.97 -16.65 3.82
N PHE A 593 -74.86 -16.46 2.51
CA PHE A 593 -73.66 -16.64 1.67
C PHE A 593 -74.10 -16.50 0.21
N ASN A 594 -74.22 -15.25 -0.24
CA ASN A 594 -74.27 -14.91 -1.66
C ASN A 594 -73.86 -13.45 -1.84
N ARG A 595 -72.55 -13.20 -1.89
CA ARG A 595 -72.00 -12.17 -2.78
C ARG A 595 -71.22 -12.92 -3.84
N LYS A 596 -71.86 -13.12 -4.99
CA LYS A 596 -71.30 -13.84 -6.13
C LYS A 596 -70.03 -13.11 -6.62
N MET A 597 -68.98 -13.87 -6.92
CA MET A 597 -68.05 -13.47 -7.96
C MET A 597 -68.70 -13.70 -9.33
N VAL A 598 -68.16 -13.05 -10.35
CA VAL A 598 -68.16 -13.53 -11.74
C VAL A 598 -66.68 -13.86 -11.95
N GLU A 599 -66.30 -15.14 -12.05
CA GLU A 599 -66.27 -15.94 -13.31
C GLU A 599 -65.30 -15.28 -14.30
N GLU A 600 -64.33 -15.96 -14.93
CA GLU A 600 -64.15 -17.39 -15.29
C GLU A 600 -62.66 -17.76 -15.03
N GLU A 601 -62.12 -18.97 -15.14
CA GLU A 601 -62.54 -20.36 -15.03
C GLU A 601 -61.23 -21.17 -14.91
N THR A 602 -61.30 -22.30 -14.22
CA THR A 602 -60.23 -23.30 -14.06
C THR A 602 -59.75 -23.95 -15.36
N GLN A 603 -58.47 -24.36 -15.40
CA GLN A 603 -58.21 -25.81 -15.41
C GLN A 603 -56.89 -26.24 -14.72
N GLU A 604 -56.93 -27.49 -14.28
CA GLU A 604 -56.16 -28.15 -13.22
C GLU A 604 -54.66 -28.37 -13.49
N GLY A 605 -53.91 -28.74 -12.45
CA GLY A 605 -52.57 -29.31 -12.60
C GLY A 605 -51.74 -29.37 -11.31
N GLU A 606 -51.97 -30.37 -10.47
CA GLU A 606 -51.10 -30.65 -9.31
C GLU A 606 -49.65 -30.98 -9.72
N ASN A 607 -48.66 -30.68 -8.87
CA ASN A 607 -47.86 -31.74 -8.24
C ASN A 607 -46.86 -31.24 -7.17
N ARG A 608 -46.80 -31.97 -6.04
CA ARG A 608 -45.66 -32.03 -5.10
C ARG A 608 -44.96 -33.37 -5.31
N VAL A 609 -43.66 -33.40 -5.65
CA VAL A 609 -42.86 -34.64 -5.52
C VAL A 609 -41.44 -34.35 -5.01
N LYS A 610 -40.96 -35.21 -4.10
CA LYS A 610 -39.59 -35.27 -3.53
C LYS A 610 -38.74 -36.35 -4.26
N PRO A 611 -37.41 -36.41 -4.10
CA PRO A 611 -36.49 -36.87 -5.15
C PRO A 611 -36.28 -38.39 -5.25
N GLY A 612 -35.84 -38.90 -6.42
CA GLY A 612 -35.32 -40.26 -6.52
C GLY A 612 -34.94 -40.83 -7.91
N ARG A 613 -33.68 -40.63 -8.33
CA ARG A 613 -32.79 -41.56 -9.09
C ARG A 613 -33.23 -42.28 -10.41
N ARG A 614 -32.31 -42.16 -11.39
CA ARG A 614 -31.83 -43.14 -12.43
C ARG A 614 -32.62 -43.34 -13.74
N GLY A 615 -31.84 -43.45 -14.83
CA GLY A 615 -32.20 -44.10 -16.11
C GLY A 615 -32.77 -43.13 -17.16
N SER A 616 -32.01 -42.48 -18.05
CA SER A 616 -31.13 -42.97 -19.15
C SER A 616 -31.81 -43.03 -20.52
N ILE A 617 -31.31 -42.20 -21.45
CA ILE A 617 -31.25 -42.40 -22.92
C ILE A 617 -32.59 -42.34 -23.69
N SER A 618 -32.77 -41.31 -24.54
CA SER A 618 -32.72 -41.45 -26.01
C SER A 618 -32.99 -40.14 -26.78
N ARG A 619 -32.05 -39.79 -27.67
CA ARG A 619 -32.17 -39.09 -28.98
C ARG A 619 -33.12 -37.88 -29.19
N ARG A 620 -32.48 -36.80 -29.73
CA ARG A 620 -32.75 -36.06 -31.00
C ARG A 620 -34.19 -35.51 -31.23
N GLN A 621 -34.42 -34.36 -31.86
CA GLN A 621 -33.63 -33.50 -32.77
C GLN A 621 -34.29 -32.08 -32.73
N SER A 622 -33.55 -30.99 -32.50
CA SER A 622 -33.06 -30.00 -33.50
C SER A 622 -34.04 -28.92 -34.00
N ILE A 623 -33.49 -27.74 -34.35
CA ILE A 623 -34.11 -26.61 -35.09
C ILE A 623 -34.94 -25.67 -34.16
N SER A 624 -34.65 -24.36 -34.04
CA SER A 624 -33.68 -23.46 -34.71
C SER A 624 -32.83 -22.70 -33.69
#